data_AF-A0A0G2G854-F1
#
_entry.id   AF-A0A0G2G854-F1
#
_cell.length_a   1.000
_cell.length_b   1.000
_cell.length_c   1.000
_cell.angle_alpha   90.00
_cell.angle_beta   90.00
_cell.angle_gamma   90.00
#
_symmetry.space_group_name_H-M   'P 1'
#
loop_
_entity.id
_entity.type
_entity.pdbx_description
1 polymer ?
#
loop_
_entity_poly.entity_id
_entity_poly.type
_entity_poly.pdbx_seq_one_letter_code
_entity_poly.pdbx_strand_id
1 'polypeptide(L)'
;MNGSYEIEDSEFYPIPELQVPHADILLFSLGTNTVIFQEETTDAWYSARSFLATPYWNGAGFNKSGVYYPDKAASIMGCTSQVQWCNPNLPPDTKCTPLESWRDFFQPHPTIIRNAREYDLLRWMVDIQNTKFRGLNDVVNILGSAALIGRQKLANGIQGPIASNQWQLEVESWFATLMAAYQQGYVEVATGPSDARIPIDTTHRNGIGDGFCKAQKIRSTGFANFSTFGLGIIFGVGGLVVVLSYTLEPFAAWVQRRRMLDQYSRLEWNENEVLQMQRLAHEELGVGPWRRCDGGVPVTERAGEYLALLDIDDPEHPRLKAPPVTLEQLVAAEVHVVEPKEDGNPAPDSGSPGSQSEAEGVKGC
;
A
#
# COMPACT_ATOMS: atom_id res chain seq x y z
N MET A 1 -14.48 -23.02 -37.33
CA MET A 1 -15.56 -22.93 -38.34
C MET A 1 -15.03 -22.15 -39.53
N ASN A 2 -15.41 -22.51 -40.75
CA ASN A 2 -14.70 -22.01 -41.94
C ASN A 2 -15.35 -20.75 -42.52
N GLY A 3 -15.28 -19.63 -41.77
CA GLY A 3 -15.83 -18.33 -42.18
C GLY A 3 -17.36 -18.28 -42.27
N SER A 4 -18.05 -19.14 -41.54
CA SER A 4 -19.53 -19.23 -41.52
C SER A 4 -20.12 -18.43 -40.36
N TYR A 5 -20.95 -17.42 -40.68
CA TYR A 5 -21.78 -16.72 -39.69
C TYR A 5 -22.75 -17.68 -39.02
N GLU A 6 -22.88 -17.63 -37.69
CA GLU A 6 -23.93 -18.35 -36.97
C GLU A 6 -25.04 -17.42 -36.46
N ILE A 7 -26.27 -17.89 -36.63
CA ILE A 7 -27.50 -17.10 -36.47
C ILE A 7 -27.76 -16.71 -35.01
N GLU A 8 -27.22 -17.48 -34.05
CA GLU A 8 -27.45 -17.28 -32.63
C GLU A 8 -26.49 -16.26 -31.99
N ASP A 9 -25.29 -16.06 -32.56
CA ASP A 9 -24.25 -15.14 -32.05
C ASP A 9 -24.07 -13.86 -32.89
N SER A 10 -24.66 -13.78 -34.09
CA SER A 10 -24.42 -12.65 -35.03
C SER A 10 -25.50 -11.57 -34.93
N GLU A 11 -25.19 -10.41 -34.34
CA GLU A 11 -26.12 -9.27 -34.26
C GLU A 11 -26.46 -8.64 -35.63
N PHE A 12 -25.58 -8.81 -36.63
CA PHE A 12 -25.81 -8.34 -38.00
C PHE A 12 -25.11 -9.25 -39.03
N TYR A 13 -25.51 -9.12 -40.30
CA TYR A 13 -24.85 -9.80 -41.43
C TYR A 13 -24.10 -8.79 -42.30
N PRO A 14 -22.77 -8.89 -42.44
CA PRO A 14 -21.99 -8.01 -43.31
C PRO A 14 -22.33 -8.21 -44.80
N ILE A 15 -22.43 -7.10 -45.54
CA ILE A 15 -22.43 -7.10 -47.02
C ILE A 15 -21.10 -7.70 -47.54
N PRO A 16 -21.05 -8.31 -48.75
CA PRO A 16 -19.86 -8.99 -49.28
C PRO A 16 -18.56 -8.20 -49.16
N GLU A 17 -18.60 -6.88 -49.34
CA GLU A 17 -17.48 -5.96 -49.29
C GLU A 17 -16.90 -5.75 -47.87
N LEU A 18 -17.64 -6.12 -46.83
CA LEU A 18 -17.23 -6.09 -45.43
C LEU A 18 -16.94 -7.49 -44.86
N GLN A 19 -17.04 -8.56 -45.66
CA GLN A 19 -16.82 -9.93 -45.20
C GLN A 19 -15.33 -10.24 -45.09
N VAL A 20 -14.81 -10.22 -43.86
CA VAL A 20 -13.43 -10.60 -43.56
C VAL A 20 -13.41 -12.03 -43.01
N PRO A 21 -12.82 -13.01 -43.71
CA PRO A 21 -12.80 -14.39 -43.26
C PRO A 21 -11.89 -14.55 -42.03
N HIS A 22 -12.30 -15.44 -41.12
CA HIS A 22 -11.56 -15.74 -39.87
C HIS A 22 -11.37 -14.52 -38.96
N ALA A 23 -12.33 -13.59 -38.95
CA ALA A 23 -12.34 -12.40 -38.09
C ALA A 23 -13.76 -12.08 -37.60
N ASP A 24 -13.86 -11.50 -36.41
CA ASP A 24 -15.11 -10.90 -35.92
C ASP A 24 -15.18 -9.43 -36.38
N ILE A 25 -16.36 -8.97 -36.81
CA ILE A 25 -16.55 -7.60 -37.28
C ILE A 25 -17.41 -6.85 -36.27
N LEU A 26 -16.83 -5.82 -35.65
CA LEU A 26 -17.44 -5.00 -34.61
C LEU A 26 -17.83 -3.64 -35.19
N LEU A 27 -19.04 -3.15 -34.89
CA LEU A 27 -19.55 -1.86 -35.37
C LEU A 27 -19.84 -0.93 -34.19
N PHE A 28 -18.97 0.07 -33.99
CA PHE A 28 -19.09 1.04 -32.90
C PHE A 28 -19.79 2.32 -33.39
N SER A 29 -20.99 2.59 -32.88
CA SER A 29 -21.79 3.77 -33.24
C SER A 29 -21.65 4.89 -32.21
N LEU A 30 -21.14 6.05 -32.64
CA LEU A 30 -21.12 7.27 -31.85
C LEU A 30 -22.34 8.12 -32.20
N GLY A 31 -23.38 8.05 -31.36
CA GLY A 31 -24.54 8.95 -31.45
C GLY A 31 -24.18 10.33 -30.89
N THR A 32 -24.07 11.34 -31.75
CA THR A 32 -23.64 12.70 -31.37
C THR A 32 -24.78 13.53 -30.76
N ASN A 33 -26.04 13.13 -30.98
CA ASN A 33 -27.24 13.66 -30.34
C ASN A 33 -27.33 15.21 -30.44
N THR A 34 -27.24 15.92 -29.31
CA THR A 34 -27.24 17.38 -29.23
C THR A 34 -25.88 17.95 -28.79
N VAL A 35 -24.80 17.17 -28.91
CA VAL A 35 -23.45 17.60 -28.54
C VAL A 35 -22.91 18.57 -29.58
N ILE A 36 -22.42 19.72 -29.13
CA ILE A 36 -21.75 20.73 -29.95
C ILE A 36 -20.28 20.82 -29.55
N PHE A 37 -19.40 21.14 -30.50
CA PHE A 37 -17.97 21.20 -30.29
C PHE A 37 -17.51 22.66 -30.13
N GLN A 38 -16.54 22.89 -29.25
CA GLN A 38 -15.95 24.21 -29.02
C GLN A 38 -15.00 24.66 -30.15
N GLU A 39 -14.38 23.71 -30.84
CA GLU A 39 -13.42 23.91 -31.93
C GLU A 39 -13.73 22.93 -33.08
N GLU A 40 -13.22 23.21 -34.28
CA GLU A 40 -13.32 22.29 -35.42
C GLU A 40 -12.57 20.99 -35.13
N THR A 41 -13.17 19.84 -35.41
CA THR A 41 -12.45 18.56 -35.41
C THR A 41 -12.50 17.89 -36.78
N THR A 42 -11.30 17.49 -37.23
CA THR A 42 -11.07 16.75 -38.47
C THR A 42 -11.04 15.24 -38.27
N ASP A 43 -11.19 14.77 -37.02
CA ASP A 43 -11.24 13.35 -36.64
C ASP A 43 -12.31 12.58 -37.44
N ALA A 44 -11.97 11.38 -37.91
CA ALA A 44 -12.82 10.61 -38.82
C ALA A 44 -14.14 10.11 -38.18
N TRP A 45 -14.19 9.97 -36.85
CA TRP A 45 -15.34 9.47 -36.11
C TRP A 45 -16.10 10.62 -35.42
N TYR A 46 -15.39 11.58 -34.84
CA TYR A 46 -15.97 12.74 -34.15
C TYR A 46 -16.26 13.95 -35.06
N SER A 47 -15.95 13.90 -36.37
CA SER A 47 -15.94 15.04 -37.32
C SER A 47 -17.06 16.07 -37.09
N ALA A 48 -16.64 17.31 -36.80
CA ALA A 48 -17.52 18.46 -36.60
C ALA A 48 -16.85 19.70 -37.20
N ARG A 49 -17.24 20.04 -38.43
CA ARG A 49 -16.68 21.16 -39.23
C ARG A 49 -17.75 22.20 -39.55
N SER A 50 -19.00 21.88 -39.26
CA SER A 50 -20.19 22.69 -39.53
C SER A 50 -20.32 23.84 -38.52
N PHE A 51 -19.63 24.96 -38.75
CA PHE A 51 -19.65 26.15 -37.89
C PHE A 51 -21.03 26.81 -37.79
N LEU A 52 -21.47 27.12 -36.57
CA LEU A 52 -22.63 27.95 -36.28
C LEU A 52 -22.26 29.04 -35.25
N ALA A 53 -22.63 30.29 -35.55
CA ALA A 53 -22.49 31.39 -34.61
C ALA A 53 -23.70 31.45 -33.66
N THR A 54 -23.57 30.91 -32.45
CA THR A 54 -24.61 30.95 -31.41
C THR A 54 -24.62 32.31 -30.70
N PRO A 55 -25.80 32.95 -30.55
CA PRO A 55 -25.92 34.18 -29.75
C PRO A 55 -25.92 33.84 -28.26
N TYR A 56 -25.06 34.50 -27.48
CA TYR A 56 -25.01 34.39 -26.02
C TYR A 56 -25.04 35.77 -25.36
N TRP A 57 -25.54 35.85 -24.13
CA TRP A 57 -25.60 37.11 -23.37
C TRP A 57 -24.49 37.16 -22.32
N ASN A 58 -23.68 38.21 -22.32
CA ASN A 58 -22.54 38.37 -21.39
C ASN A 58 -22.69 39.58 -20.44
N GLY A 59 -23.92 40.04 -20.20
CA GLY A 59 -24.20 41.23 -19.39
C GLY A 59 -24.05 42.55 -20.16
N ALA A 60 -23.08 42.65 -21.07
CA ALA A 60 -22.91 43.81 -21.96
C ALA A 60 -23.80 43.76 -23.22
N GLY A 61 -24.35 42.58 -23.55
CA GLY A 61 -25.33 42.40 -24.64
C GLY A 61 -25.26 41.03 -25.30
N PHE A 62 -25.97 40.87 -26.42
CA PHE A 62 -25.86 39.69 -27.28
C PHE A 62 -24.53 39.69 -28.04
N ASN A 63 -23.66 38.74 -27.71
CA ASN A 63 -22.43 38.44 -28.40
C ASN A 63 -22.59 37.13 -29.18
N LYS A 64 -21.64 36.80 -30.06
CA LYS A 64 -21.64 35.55 -30.84
C LYS A 64 -20.48 34.67 -30.41
N SER A 65 -20.78 33.43 -30.03
CA SER A 65 -19.81 32.35 -29.83
C SER A 65 -19.78 31.48 -31.08
N GLY A 66 -18.59 31.13 -31.56
CA GLY A 66 -18.46 30.07 -32.54
C GLY A 66 -18.61 28.71 -31.86
N VAL A 67 -19.45 27.84 -32.41
CA VAL A 67 -19.52 26.42 -32.05
C VAL A 67 -19.63 25.59 -33.32
N TYR A 68 -19.19 24.34 -33.27
CA TYR A 68 -19.17 23.43 -34.41
C TYR A 68 -20.18 22.31 -34.18
N TYR A 69 -21.01 22.02 -35.18
CA TYR A 69 -21.96 20.92 -35.14
C TYR A 69 -21.34 19.64 -35.73
N PRO A 70 -21.68 18.45 -35.20
CA PRO A 70 -21.26 17.19 -35.78
C PRO A 70 -21.73 17.09 -37.23
N ASP A 71 -20.85 16.63 -38.13
CA ASP A 71 -21.16 16.52 -39.56
C ASP A 71 -22.14 15.36 -39.84
N LYS A 72 -22.40 14.49 -38.84
CA LYS A 72 -23.37 13.40 -38.86
C LYS A 72 -24.01 13.23 -37.47
N ALA A 73 -25.32 12.92 -37.44
CA ALA A 73 -26.05 12.64 -36.19
C ALA A 73 -25.62 11.31 -35.52
N ALA A 74 -25.08 10.38 -36.30
CA ALA A 74 -24.35 9.22 -35.82
C ALA A 74 -23.21 8.87 -36.79
N SER A 75 -22.08 8.43 -36.24
CA SER A 75 -20.92 7.96 -37.01
C SER A 75 -20.55 6.54 -36.57
N ILE A 76 -20.31 5.66 -37.55
CA ILE A 76 -20.02 4.24 -37.30
C ILE A 76 -18.56 3.98 -37.64
N MET A 77 -17.83 3.39 -36.69
CA MET A 77 -16.50 2.82 -36.88
C MET A 77 -16.64 1.30 -37.03
N GLY A 78 -16.04 0.73 -38.08
CA GLY A 78 -15.90 -0.72 -38.21
C GLY A 78 -14.52 -1.17 -37.73
N CYS A 79 -14.46 -2.21 -36.91
CA CYS A 79 -13.22 -2.84 -36.45
C CYS A 79 -13.26 -4.35 -36.73
N THR A 80 -12.16 -4.91 -37.22
CA THR A 80 -11.97 -6.35 -37.36
C THR A 80 -11.13 -6.87 -36.20
N SER A 81 -11.64 -7.86 -35.45
CA SER A 81 -10.93 -8.53 -34.38
C SER A 81 -10.48 -9.93 -34.84
N GLN A 82 -9.25 -10.30 -34.48
CA GLN A 82 -8.70 -11.65 -34.70
C GLN A 82 -7.81 -12.03 -33.52
N VAL A 83 -7.79 -13.33 -33.21
CA VAL A 83 -7.03 -13.89 -32.08
C VAL A 83 -6.30 -15.17 -32.51
N GLN A 84 -5.27 -15.55 -31.76
CA GLN A 84 -4.50 -16.78 -31.99
C GLN A 84 -3.96 -17.31 -30.67
N TRP A 85 -3.82 -18.63 -30.54
CA TRP A 85 -3.12 -19.27 -29.42
C TRP A 85 -1.68 -19.60 -29.81
N CYS A 86 -0.74 -19.44 -28.88
CA CYS A 86 0.68 -19.74 -29.12
C CYS A 86 1.27 -20.62 -27.99
N ASN A 87 1.74 -21.82 -28.32
CA ASN A 87 2.43 -22.69 -27.36
C ASN A 87 3.94 -22.38 -27.34
N PRO A 88 4.51 -21.84 -26.24
CA PRO A 88 5.93 -21.46 -26.18
C PRO A 88 6.89 -22.66 -26.29
N ASN A 89 6.40 -23.89 -26.21
CA ASN A 89 7.19 -25.14 -26.28
C ASN A 89 7.28 -25.73 -27.70
N LEU A 90 6.96 -24.96 -28.74
CA LEU A 90 7.01 -25.36 -30.16
C LEU A 90 7.99 -24.48 -30.97
N PRO A 91 8.52 -24.99 -32.11
CA PRO A 91 9.33 -24.21 -33.04
C PRO A 91 8.60 -22.97 -33.56
N PRO A 92 9.30 -21.86 -33.89
CA PRO A 92 8.66 -20.60 -34.30
C PRO A 92 7.59 -20.75 -35.39
N ASP A 93 7.87 -21.55 -36.43
CA ASP A 93 7.02 -21.68 -37.62
C ASP A 93 5.72 -22.48 -37.37
N THR A 94 5.65 -23.21 -36.26
CA THR A 94 4.46 -23.96 -35.81
C THR A 94 4.02 -23.58 -34.39
N LYS A 95 4.49 -22.43 -33.91
CA LYS A 95 4.28 -21.98 -32.52
C LYS A 95 2.83 -21.60 -32.23
N CYS A 96 2.13 -21.07 -33.22
CA CYS A 96 0.80 -20.48 -33.06
C CYS A 96 -0.23 -21.09 -34.01
N THR A 97 -1.50 -20.95 -33.66
CA THR A 97 -2.63 -21.12 -34.59
C THR A 97 -2.60 -20.04 -35.67
N PRO A 98 -3.37 -20.17 -36.75
CA PRO A 98 -3.75 -19.02 -37.57
C PRO A 98 -4.41 -17.91 -36.73
N LEU A 99 -4.52 -16.72 -37.32
CA LEU A 99 -5.41 -15.67 -36.84
C LEU A 99 -6.86 -16.04 -37.19
N GLU A 100 -7.70 -16.14 -36.16
CA GLU A 100 -9.05 -16.69 -36.23
C GLU A 100 -10.06 -15.83 -35.45
N SER A 101 -11.36 -16.14 -35.60
CA SER A 101 -12.43 -15.50 -34.84
C SER A 101 -12.40 -15.90 -33.36
N TRP A 102 -13.05 -15.12 -32.50
CA TRP A 102 -13.23 -15.43 -31.09
C TRP A 102 -14.00 -16.74 -30.86
N ARG A 103 -14.89 -17.12 -31.78
CA ARG A 103 -15.61 -18.40 -31.72
C ARG A 103 -14.75 -19.60 -32.12
N ASP A 104 -13.80 -19.40 -33.04
CA ASP A 104 -12.85 -20.42 -33.47
C ASP A 104 -11.71 -20.63 -32.46
N PHE A 105 -11.33 -19.56 -31.76
CA PHE A 105 -10.37 -19.55 -30.65
C PHE A 105 -10.69 -20.55 -29.52
N PHE A 106 -11.96 -20.95 -29.35
CA PHE A 106 -12.39 -21.94 -28.37
C PHE A 106 -12.46 -23.39 -28.90
N GLN A 107 -12.22 -23.62 -30.18
CA GLN A 107 -12.19 -24.97 -30.74
C GLN A 107 -10.92 -25.72 -30.31
N PRO A 108 -10.90 -27.07 -30.35
CA PRO A 108 -9.68 -27.83 -30.10
C PRO A 108 -8.60 -27.51 -31.15
N HIS A 109 -7.41 -27.11 -30.68
CA HIS A 109 -6.28 -26.69 -31.53
C HIS A 109 -5.13 -27.72 -31.56
N PRO A 110 -5.30 -28.87 -32.24
CA PRO A 110 -4.33 -29.98 -32.21
C PRO A 110 -2.97 -29.64 -32.85
N THR A 111 -2.89 -28.56 -33.63
CA THR A 111 -1.65 -28.04 -34.22
C THR A 111 -0.65 -27.54 -33.17
N ILE A 112 -1.13 -27.00 -32.05
CA ILE A 112 -0.30 -26.45 -30.98
C ILE A 112 -0.31 -27.28 -29.69
N ILE A 113 -1.09 -28.36 -29.61
CA ILE A 113 -1.27 -29.18 -28.38
C ILE A 113 -0.46 -30.47 -28.49
N ARG A 114 0.58 -30.64 -27.65
CA ARG A 114 1.47 -31.81 -27.72
C ARG A 114 1.01 -33.00 -26.86
N ASN A 115 0.12 -32.81 -25.90
CA ASN A 115 -0.32 -33.82 -24.93
C ASN A 115 -1.58 -33.37 -24.15
N ALA A 116 -2.19 -34.30 -23.41
CA ALA A 116 -3.40 -34.03 -22.61
C ALA A 116 -3.22 -32.90 -21.58
N ARG A 117 -2.06 -32.78 -20.93
CA ARG A 117 -1.82 -31.69 -19.95
C ARG A 117 -1.79 -30.31 -20.62
N GLU A 118 -1.30 -30.22 -21.86
CA GLU A 118 -1.38 -28.99 -22.66
C GLU A 118 -2.81 -28.70 -23.15
N TYR A 119 -3.60 -29.73 -23.45
CA TYR A 119 -5.03 -29.60 -23.76
C TYR A 119 -5.82 -29.06 -22.55
N ASP A 120 -5.66 -29.69 -21.38
CA ASP A 120 -6.34 -29.31 -20.15
C ASP A 120 -5.93 -27.90 -19.68
N LEU A 121 -4.67 -27.52 -19.91
CA LEU A 121 -4.18 -26.16 -19.66
C LEU A 121 -4.79 -25.14 -20.63
N LEU A 122 -4.82 -25.43 -21.93
CA LEU A 122 -5.47 -24.55 -22.91
C LEU A 122 -6.95 -24.36 -22.55
N ARG A 123 -7.65 -25.45 -22.20
CA ARG A 123 -9.02 -25.41 -21.72
C ARG A 123 -9.17 -24.55 -20.46
N TRP A 124 -8.28 -24.67 -19.47
CA TRP A 124 -8.32 -23.86 -18.26
C TRP A 124 -8.12 -22.36 -18.53
N MET A 125 -7.21 -21.99 -19.44
CA MET A 125 -7.05 -20.60 -19.89
C MET A 125 -8.30 -20.09 -20.64
N VAL A 126 -8.88 -20.93 -21.52
CA VAL A 126 -10.16 -20.68 -22.21
C VAL A 126 -11.32 -20.44 -21.23
N ASP A 127 -11.42 -21.27 -20.19
CA ASP A 127 -12.49 -21.19 -19.20
C ASP A 127 -12.36 -19.89 -18.39
N ILE A 128 -11.16 -19.51 -17.93
CA ILE A 128 -10.89 -18.22 -17.26
C ILE A 128 -11.29 -17.06 -18.17
N GLN A 129 -10.85 -17.09 -19.42
CA GLN A 129 -11.07 -16.02 -20.39
C GLN A 129 -12.56 -15.78 -20.67
N ASN A 130 -13.39 -16.84 -20.64
CA ASN A 130 -14.84 -16.74 -20.78
C ASN A 130 -15.57 -16.08 -19.60
N THR A 131 -14.93 -15.97 -18.41
CA THR A 131 -15.49 -15.25 -17.25
C THR A 131 -15.25 -13.75 -17.28
N LYS A 132 -14.39 -13.28 -18.19
CA LYS A 132 -14.02 -11.86 -18.37
C LYS A 132 -14.51 -11.37 -19.73
N PHE A 133 -13.95 -10.26 -20.20
CA PHE A 133 -14.29 -9.72 -21.51
C PHE A 133 -13.84 -10.69 -22.62
N ARG A 134 -14.62 -10.71 -23.69
CA ARG A 134 -14.46 -11.52 -24.91
C ARG A 134 -13.81 -10.73 -26.05
N GLY A 135 -14.01 -9.41 -26.06
CA GLY A 135 -13.45 -8.52 -27.08
C GLY A 135 -13.65 -7.05 -26.72
N LEU A 136 -13.27 -6.16 -27.65
CA LEU A 136 -13.41 -4.70 -27.46
C LEU A 136 -14.89 -4.27 -27.35
N ASN A 137 -15.81 -5.07 -27.92
CA ASN A 137 -17.25 -4.88 -27.81
C ASN A 137 -17.71 -4.85 -26.35
N ASP A 138 -17.20 -5.74 -25.49
CA ASP A 138 -17.64 -5.84 -24.09
C ASP A 138 -17.26 -4.59 -23.29
N VAL A 139 -16.09 -3.98 -23.58
CA VAL A 139 -15.66 -2.73 -22.95
C VAL A 139 -16.67 -1.61 -23.23
N VAL A 140 -17.12 -1.48 -24.48
CA VAL A 140 -18.09 -0.46 -24.89
C VAL A 140 -19.52 -0.82 -24.44
N ASN A 141 -19.90 -2.10 -24.46
CA ASN A 141 -21.22 -2.55 -24.02
C ASN A 141 -21.44 -2.39 -22.51
N ILE A 142 -20.40 -2.59 -21.69
CA ILE A 142 -20.47 -2.51 -20.22
C ILE A 142 -20.30 -1.07 -19.72
N LEU A 143 -19.38 -0.29 -20.30
CA LEU A 143 -19.11 1.09 -19.87
C LEU A 143 -19.95 2.13 -20.62
N GLY A 144 -20.49 1.79 -21.79
CA GLY A 144 -21.21 2.72 -22.66
C GLY A 144 -20.39 3.97 -22.96
N SER A 145 -21.01 5.15 -22.82
CA SER A 145 -20.31 6.43 -22.99
C SER A 145 -19.09 6.62 -22.06
N ALA A 146 -18.97 5.88 -20.94
CA ALA A 146 -17.82 5.96 -20.06
C ALA A 146 -16.57 5.23 -20.61
N ALA A 147 -16.70 4.44 -21.67
CA ALA A 147 -15.55 3.94 -22.44
C ALA A 147 -14.82 5.05 -23.21
N LEU A 148 -15.46 6.20 -23.44
CA LEU A 148 -14.89 7.29 -24.23
C LEU A 148 -14.02 8.21 -23.35
N ILE A 149 -12.72 8.31 -23.64
CA ILE A 149 -11.84 9.28 -23.00
C ILE A 149 -12.21 10.71 -23.43
N GLY A 150 -12.73 10.90 -24.64
CA GLY A 150 -13.29 12.17 -25.12
C GLY A 150 -14.39 12.75 -24.22
N ARG A 151 -15.16 11.88 -23.55
CA ARG A 151 -16.21 12.28 -22.57
C ARG A 151 -15.63 13.04 -21.36
N GLN A 152 -14.36 12.87 -21.01
CA GLN A 152 -13.73 13.65 -19.94
C GLN A 152 -13.64 15.14 -20.28
N LYS A 153 -13.75 15.51 -21.56
CA LYS A 153 -13.79 16.89 -22.07
C LYS A 153 -15.20 17.36 -22.44
N LEU A 154 -16.24 16.57 -22.16
CA LEU A 154 -17.64 16.90 -22.45
C LEU A 154 -18.31 17.52 -21.21
N ALA A 155 -18.71 18.79 -21.29
CA ALA A 155 -19.37 19.50 -20.19
C ALA A 155 -20.64 20.21 -20.69
N ASN A 156 -21.78 20.01 -20.03
CA ASN A 156 -23.07 20.64 -20.37
C ASN A 156 -23.51 20.47 -21.85
N GLY A 157 -23.14 19.35 -22.49
CA GLY A 157 -23.39 19.12 -23.92
C GLY A 157 -22.40 19.79 -24.88
N ILE A 158 -21.38 20.47 -24.35
CA ILE A 158 -20.29 21.08 -25.12
C ILE A 158 -19.04 20.20 -25.02
N GLN A 159 -18.58 19.69 -26.16
CA GLN A 159 -17.36 18.93 -26.31
C GLN A 159 -16.17 19.90 -26.44
N GLY A 160 -15.32 19.94 -25.41
CA GLY A 160 -14.06 20.67 -25.45
C GLY A 160 -13.02 20.04 -26.38
N PRO A 161 -11.92 20.74 -26.70
CA PRO A 161 -10.99 20.39 -27.78
C PRO A 161 -10.41 18.96 -27.71
N ILE A 162 -10.68 18.16 -28.75
CA ILE A 162 -10.19 16.79 -28.92
C ILE A 162 -9.04 16.71 -29.94
N ALA A 163 -8.32 15.60 -29.98
CA ALA A 163 -7.27 15.39 -30.98
C ALA A 163 -7.88 15.10 -32.37
N SER A 164 -7.12 15.37 -33.44
CA SER A 164 -7.51 14.98 -34.82
C SER A 164 -7.43 13.47 -35.08
N ASN A 165 -6.85 12.72 -34.13
CA ASN A 165 -6.84 11.26 -34.09
C ASN A 165 -7.51 10.71 -32.81
N GLN A 166 -8.45 11.45 -32.22
CA GLN A 166 -9.20 11.06 -31.03
C GLN A 166 -9.72 9.62 -31.12
N TRP A 167 -10.26 9.19 -32.28
CA TRP A 167 -10.76 7.83 -32.49
C TRP A 167 -9.72 6.73 -32.25
N GLN A 168 -8.43 6.99 -32.52
CA GLN A 168 -7.34 6.06 -32.24
C GLN A 168 -7.11 5.94 -30.74
N LEU A 169 -7.08 7.07 -30.04
CA LEU A 169 -6.90 7.14 -28.59
C LEU A 169 -8.07 6.47 -27.84
N GLU A 170 -9.29 6.52 -28.38
CA GLU A 170 -10.42 5.73 -27.85
C GLU A 170 -10.14 4.22 -27.96
N VAL A 171 -9.82 3.73 -29.16
CA VAL A 171 -9.58 2.30 -29.42
C VAL A 171 -8.36 1.77 -28.67
N GLU A 172 -7.28 2.56 -28.57
CA GLU A 172 -6.11 2.26 -27.73
C GLU A 172 -6.50 2.12 -26.25
N SER A 173 -7.35 3.02 -25.74
CA SER A 173 -7.84 2.94 -24.36
C SER A 173 -8.75 1.73 -24.13
N TRP A 174 -9.60 1.37 -25.09
CA TRP A 174 -10.45 0.17 -24.99
C TRP A 174 -9.60 -1.10 -25.00
N PHE A 175 -8.58 -1.18 -25.89
CA PHE A 175 -7.65 -2.30 -25.95
C PHE A 175 -6.80 -2.41 -24.68
N ALA A 176 -6.33 -1.30 -24.12
CA ALA A 176 -5.62 -1.29 -22.85
C ALA A 176 -6.52 -1.79 -21.68
N THR A 177 -7.79 -1.43 -21.69
CA THR A 177 -8.80 -1.89 -20.71
C THR A 177 -9.09 -3.39 -20.88
N LEU A 178 -9.19 -3.88 -22.12
CA LEU A 178 -9.35 -5.29 -22.44
C LEU A 178 -8.16 -6.11 -21.92
N MET A 179 -6.93 -5.69 -22.22
CA MET A 179 -5.71 -6.34 -21.74
C MET A 179 -5.56 -6.29 -20.22
N ALA A 180 -6.00 -5.22 -19.56
CA ALA A 180 -6.03 -5.13 -18.10
C ALA A 180 -7.03 -6.12 -17.49
N ALA A 181 -8.23 -6.27 -18.07
CA ALA A 181 -9.23 -7.25 -17.64
C ALA A 181 -8.72 -8.70 -17.80
N TYR A 182 -7.97 -8.99 -18.86
CA TYR A 182 -7.36 -10.31 -19.08
C TYR A 182 -6.32 -10.60 -18.00
N GLN A 183 -5.42 -9.64 -17.71
CA GLN A 183 -4.43 -9.75 -16.63
C GLN A 183 -5.08 -9.92 -15.25
N GLN A 184 -6.16 -9.18 -14.98
CA GLN A 184 -6.93 -9.30 -13.74
C GLN A 184 -7.55 -10.69 -13.60
N GLY A 185 -8.06 -11.31 -14.67
CA GLY A 185 -8.63 -12.65 -14.62
C GLY A 185 -7.65 -13.70 -14.08
N TYR A 186 -6.41 -13.72 -14.58
CA TYR A 186 -5.38 -14.63 -14.07
C TYR A 186 -4.95 -14.32 -12.63
N VAL A 187 -5.12 -13.09 -12.13
CA VAL A 187 -4.85 -12.75 -10.72
C VAL A 187 -6.01 -13.18 -9.82
N GLU A 188 -7.25 -12.95 -10.22
CA GLU A 188 -8.45 -13.26 -9.43
C GLU A 188 -8.66 -14.76 -9.19
N VAL A 189 -8.16 -15.63 -10.08
CA VAL A 189 -8.14 -17.09 -9.84
C VAL A 189 -7.28 -17.45 -8.63
N ALA A 190 -6.20 -16.71 -8.35
CA ALA A 190 -5.35 -16.93 -7.19
C ALA A 190 -5.80 -16.12 -5.95
N THR A 191 -6.27 -14.88 -6.10
CA THR A 191 -6.70 -14.05 -4.95
C THR A 191 -8.13 -14.33 -4.48
N GLY A 192 -8.99 -14.86 -5.34
CA GLY A 192 -10.43 -14.65 -5.25
C GLY A 192 -10.83 -13.28 -5.83
N PRO A 193 -12.13 -12.99 -5.95
CA PRO A 193 -12.62 -11.69 -6.40
C PRO A 193 -12.26 -10.58 -5.41
N SER A 194 -12.05 -9.37 -5.93
CA SER A 194 -11.70 -8.18 -5.13
C SER A 194 -12.85 -7.68 -4.23
N ASP A 195 -14.10 -8.02 -4.54
CA ASP A 195 -15.29 -7.77 -3.73
C ASP A 195 -15.81 -9.08 -3.14
N ALA A 196 -15.79 -9.21 -1.80
CA ALA A 196 -16.21 -10.40 -1.08
C ALA A 196 -17.72 -10.74 -1.22
N ARG A 197 -18.52 -9.86 -1.83
CA ARG A 197 -19.92 -10.12 -2.19
C ARG A 197 -20.07 -10.95 -3.47
N ILE A 198 -19.03 -10.99 -4.30
CA ILE A 198 -18.97 -11.83 -5.50
C ILE A 198 -18.65 -13.26 -5.05
N PRO A 199 -19.45 -14.28 -5.42
CA PRO A 199 -19.11 -15.67 -5.13
C PRO A 199 -17.75 -16.05 -5.73
N ILE A 200 -16.93 -16.78 -4.98
CA ILE A 200 -15.69 -17.36 -5.54
C ILE A 200 -16.08 -18.38 -6.59
N ASP A 201 -15.67 -18.16 -7.84
CA ASP A 201 -15.81 -19.15 -8.89
C ASP A 201 -14.86 -20.33 -8.61
N THR A 202 -15.44 -21.48 -8.27
CA THR A 202 -14.69 -22.71 -8.00
C THR A 202 -14.57 -23.62 -9.22
N THR A 203 -15.14 -23.27 -10.38
CA THR A 203 -15.04 -24.09 -11.61
C THR A 203 -13.58 -24.29 -12.05
N HIS A 204 -12.72 -23.31 -11.79
CA HIS A 204 -11.29 -23.36 -12.10
C HIS A 204 -10.44 -24.13 -11.06
N ARG A 205 -11.01 -24.59 -9.93
CA ARG A 205 -10.33 -25.42 -8.92
C ARG A 205 -10.21 -26.88 -9.39
N ASN A 206 -9.46 -27.09 -10.46
CA ASN A 206 -9.04 -28.42 -10.94
C ASN A 206 -7.54 -28.64 -10.68
N GLY A 207 -7.03 -29.85 -10.94
CA GLY A 207 -5.62 -30.20 -10.70
C GLY A 207 -4.57 -29.37 -11.45
N ILE A 208 -4.96 -28.60 -12.47
CA ILE A 208 -4.10 -27.62 -13.15
C ILE A 208 -4.20 -26.26 -12.46
N GLY A 209 -5.40 -25.77 -12.15
CA GLY A 209 -5.60 -24.53 -11.38
C GLY A 209 -4.87 -24.55 -10.03
N ASP A 210 -4.93 -25.68 -9.33
CA ASP A 210 -4.17 -25.96 -8.11
C ASP A 210 -2.65 -25.79 -8.31
N GLY A 211 -2.13 -26.26 -9.45
CA GLY A 211 -0.72 -26.14 -9.82
C GLY A 211 -0.32 -24.71 -10.19
N PHE A 212 -1.19 -23.97 -10.88
CA PHE A 212 -0.97 -22.56 -11.22
C PHE A 212 -1.02 -21.67 -9.98
N CYS A 213 -2.01 -21.83 -9.09
CA CYS A 213 -2.08 -21.08 -7.84
C CYS A 213 -0.82 -21.27 -6.97
N LYS A 214 -0.27 -22.49 -6.92
CA LYS A 214 0.97 -22.80 -6.18
C LYS A 214 2.24 -22.26 -6.86
N ALA A 215 2.19 -21.98 -8.17
CA ALA A 215 3.31 -21.41 -8.94
C ALA A 215 3.26 -19.88 -9.06
N GLN A 216 2.10 -19.25 -8.83
CA GLN A 216 1.86 -17.84 -9.11
C GLN A 216 2.23 -16.94 -7.91
N LYS A 217 3.23 -16.07 -8.11
CA LYS A 217 3.61 -15.07 -7.11
C LYS A 217 3.00 -13.70 -7.42
N ILE A 218 2.03 -13.30 -6.61
CA ILE A 218 1.31 -12.01 -6.70
C ILE A 218 1.80 -11.00 -5.66
N ARG A 219 1.61 -9.71 -5.94
CA ARG A 219 1.85 -8.61 -4.98
C ARG A 219 0.56 -8.23 -4.26
N SER A 220 0.26 -8.91 -3.16
CA SER A 220 -0.84 -8.51 -2.27
C SER A 220 -0.48 -7.24 -1.48
N THR A 221 -1.46 -6.35 -1.30
CA THR A 221 -1.39 -5.20 -0.40
C THR A 221 -1.78 -5.55 1.04
N GLY A 222 -2.50 -6.66 1.26
CA GLY A 222 -2.90 -7.13 2.59
C GLY A 222 -1.76 -7.78 3.40
N PHE A 223 -0.60 -8.03 2.78
CA PHE A 223 0.56 -8.63 3.45
C PHE A 223 1.81 -7.76 3.25
N ALA A 224 2.14 -6.97 4.27
CA ALA A 224 3.38 -6.20 4.29
C ALA A 224 4.60 -7.13 4.40
N ASN A 225 5.48 -7.09 3.40
CA ASN A 225 6.67 -7.93 3.32
C ASN A 225 7.81 -7.34 4.19
N PHE A 226 7.68 -7.46 5.51
CA PHE A 226 8.76 -7.12 6.43
C PHE A 226 9.95 -8.08 6.26
N SER A 227 11.17 -7.53 6.20
CA SER A 227 12.39 -8.35 6.20
C SER A 227 12.62 -8.93 7.59
N THR A 228 12.12 -10.14 7.84
CA THR A 228 12.31 -10.89 9.10
C THR A 228 13.80 -11.06 9.43
N PHE A 229 14.65 -11.23 8.41
CA PHE A 229 16.09 -11.26 8.53
C PHE A 229 16.67 -9.92 9.03
N GLY A 230 16.25 -8.80 8.43
CA GLY A 230 16.66 -7.46 8.88
C GLY A 230 16.19 -7.14 10.30
N LEU A 231 14.94 -7.50 10.62
CA LEU A 231 14.37 -7.36 11.97
C LEU A 231 15.18 -8.18 12.99
N GLY A 232 15.51 -9.43 12.66
CA GLY A 232 16.31 -10.33 13.49
C GLY A 232 17.73 -9.85 13.72
N ILE A 233 18.38 -9.23 12.72
CA ILE A 233 19.68 -8.59 12.90
C ILE A 233 19.59 -7.39 13.85
N ILE A 234 18.60 -6.50 13.66
CA ILE A 234 18.45 -5.29 14.49
C ILE A 234 18.20 -5.67 15.96
N PHE A 235 17.25 -6.57 16.24
CA PHE A 235 16.96 -7.01 17.61
C PHE A 235 18.07 -7.90 18.18
N GLY A 236 18.70 -8.77 17.39
CA GLY A 236 19.76 -9.65 17.85
C GLY A 236 21.06 -8.91 18.18
N VAL A 237 21.55 -8.06 17.28
CA VAL A 237 22.77 -7.27 17.49
C VAL A 237 22.54 -6.16 18.51
N GLY A 238 21.41 -5.44 18.42
CA GLY A 238 21.05 -4.41 19.39
C GLY A 238 20.88 -4.98 20.81
N GLY A 239 20.18 -6.11 20.95
CA GLY A 239 20.05 -6.82 22.22
C GLY A 239 21.39 -7.30 22.77
N LEU A 240 22.27 -7.85 21.93
CA LEU A 240 23.62 -8.25 22.34
C LEU A 240 24.45 -7.06 22.85
N VAL A 241 24.43 -5.92 22.16
CA VAL A 241 25.16 -4.71 22.58
C VAL A 241 24.62 -4.20 23.93
N VAL A 242 23.30 -4.15 24.12
CA VAL A 242 22.69 -3.75 25.40
C VAL A 242 23.06 -4.71 26.53
N VAL A 243 22.98 -6.03 26.31
CA VAL A 243 23.37 -7.03 27.32
C VAL A 243 24.85 -6.94 27.66
N LEU A 244 25.73 -6.74 26.68
CA LEU A 244 27.16 -6.54 26.93
C LEU A 244 27.40 -5.27 27.75
N SER A 245 26.76 -4.14 27.42
CA SER A 245 26.88 -2.89 28.17
C SER A 245 26.53 -3.09 29.66
N TYR A 246 25.36 -3.69 29.95
CA TYR A 246 24.92 -3.91 31.34
C TYR A 246 25.71 -5.00 32.11
N THR A 247 26.48 -5.87 31.43
CA THR A 247 27.21 -6.97 32.09
C THR A 247 28.71 -6.73 32.20
N LEU A 248 29.31 -5.90 31.34
CA LEU A 248 30.76 -5.63 31.35
C LEU A 248 31.21 -4.95 32.64
N GLU A 249 30.54 -3.90 33.10
CA GLU A 249 30.86 -3.17 34.34
C GLU A 249 30.83 -4.06 35.60
N PRO A 250 29.71 -4.74 35.95
CA PRO A 250 29.68 -5.58 37.15
C PRO A 250 30.61 -6.79 37.05
N PHE A 251 30.86 -7.32 35.84
CA PHE A 251 31.81 -8.40 35.64
C PHE A 251 33.27 -7.92 35.82
N ALA A 252 33.64 -6.78 35.25
CA ALA A 252 34.97 -6.18 35.41
C ALA A 252 35.24 -5.85 36.89
N ALA A 253 34.29 -5.21 37.57
CA ALA A 253 34.37 -4.91 39.00
C ALA A 253 34.51 -6.19 39.84
N TRP A 254 33.80 -7.28 39.50
CA TRP A 254 33.94 -8.58 40.17
C TRP A 254 35.32 -9.21 39.94
N VAL A 255 35.84 -9.21 38.70
CA VAL A 255 37.16 -9.76 38.37
C VAL A 255 38.27 -8.97 39.08
N GLN A 256 38.23 -7.64 39.04
CA GLN A 256 39.22 -6.77 39.71
C GLN A 256 39.23 -6.99 41.22
N ARG A 257 38.05 -7.00 41.87
CA ARG A 257 37.92 -7.31 43.32
C ARG A 257 38.48 -8.70 43.63
N ARG A 258 38.11 -9.73 42.86
CA ARG A 258 38.50 -11.12 43.13
C ARG A 258 39.99 -11.41 42.89
N ARG A 259 40.64 -10.69 41.97
CA ARG A 259 42.07 -10.87 41.65
C ARG A 259 42.99 -9.81 42.27
N MET A 260 42.44 -8.85 43.02
CA MET A 260 43.18 -7.70 43.58
C MET A 260 43.98 -6.91 42.53
N LEU A 261 43.47 -6.90 41.29
CA LEU A 261 44.12 -6.20 40.16
C LEU A 261 43.74 -4.72 40.19
N ASP A 262 44.76 -3.88 40.02
CA ASP A 262 44.71 -2.43 39.82
C ASP A 262 43.64 -1.72 40.66
N GLN A 263 43.93 -1.61 41.96
CA GLN A 263 43.04 -0.94 42.91
C GLN A 263 42.94 0.57 42.68
N TYR A 264 43.99 1.20 42.13
CA TYR A 264 44.00 2.63 41.86
C TYR A 264 43.04 2.98 40.72
N SER A 265 43.21 2.40 39.54
CA SER A 265 42.37 2.72 38.37
C SER A 265 40.88 2.39 38.60
N ARG A 266 40.56 1.43 39.48
CA ARG A 266 39.18 1.14 39.86
C ARG A 266 38.59 2.20 40.80
N LEU A 267 39.37 2.71 41.75
CA LEU A 267 38.92 3.80 42.64
C LEU A 267 38.84 5.11 41.86
N GLU A 268 39.81 5.39 40.98
CA GLU A 268 39.78 6.53 40.07
C GLU A 268 38.56 6.49 39.14
N TRP A 269 38.21 5.32 38.57
CA TRP A 269 36.96 5.18 37.81
C TRP A 269 35.73 5.48 38.68
N ASN A 270 35.62 4.86 39.86
CA ASN A 270 34.45 5.00 40.72
C ASN A 270 34.28 6.44 41.23
N GLU A 271 35.33 7.13 41.65
CA GLU A 271 35.25 8.52 42.14
C GLU A 271 34.90 9.51 41.00
N ASN A 272 35.17 9.17 39.74
CA ASN A 272 34.73 9.93 38.55
C ASN A 272 33.28 9.61 38.11
N GLU A 273 32.57 8.67 38.77
CA GLU A 273 31.13 8.47 38.54
C GLU A 273 30.34 9.68 39.06
N VAL A 274 29.27 10.06 38.35
CA VAL A 274 28.48 11.28 38.61
C VAL A 274 28.05 11.40 40.08
N LEU A 275 27.66 10.29 40.70
CA LEU A 275 27.19 10.27 42.10
C LEU A 275 28.34 10.38 43.12
N GLN A 276 29.55 9.93 42.79
CA GLN A 276 30.72 10.08 43.68
C GLN A 276 31.35 11.47 43.55
N MET A 277 31.34 12.07 42.36
CA MET A 277 31.68 13.50 42.21
C MET A 277 30.71 14.39 43.02
N GLN A 278 29.42 14.05 43.06
CA GLN A 278 28.45 14.71 43.94
C GLN A 278 28.73 14.46 45.43
N ARG A 279 29.13 13.23 45.83
CA ARG A 279 29.59 12.93 47.19
C ARG A 279 30.74 13.85 47.60
N LEU A 280 31.81 13.90 46.81
CA LEU A 280 32.99 14.73 47.06
C LEU A 280 32.61 16.21 47.22
N ALA A 281 31.77 16.75 46.34
CA ALA A 281 31.32 18.15 46.40
C ALA A 281 30.45 18.47 47.63
N HIS A 282 29.82 17.46 48.25
CA HIS A 282 29.11 17.59 49.53
C HIS A 282 30.03 17.37 50.74
N GLU A 283 30.98 16.44 50.62
CA GLU A 283 31.97 16.07 51.65
C GLU A 283 32.94 17.22 51.96
N GLU A 284 33.39 17.97 50.95
CA GLU A 284 34.14 19.22 51.09
C GLU A 284 33.36 20.34 51.82
N LEU A 285 32.02 20.28 51.84
CA LEU A 285 31.16 21.19 52.59
C LEU A 285 30.81 20.68 54.00
N GLY A 286 31.45 19.59 54.45
CA GLY A 286 31.21 18.98 55.75
C GLY A 286 29.90 18.19 55.85
N VAL A 287 29.23 17.91 54.73
CA VAL A 287 28.03 17.05 54.71
C VAL A 287 28.47 15.59 54.67
N GLY A 288 28.08 14.84 55.69
CA GLY A 288 28.45 13.43 55.92
C GLY A 288 28.15 13.02 57.38
N PRO A 289 28.46 11.78 57.79
CA PRO A 289 29.37 10.82 57.14
C PRO A 289 28.73 9.99 56.01
N TRP A 290 29.60 9.49 55.13
CA TRP A 290 29.24 8.69 53.94
C TRP A 290 29.61 7.22 54.06
N ARG A 291 28.93 6.38 53.28
CA ARG A 291 29.17 4.94 53.16
C ARG A 291 29.11 4.52 51.69
N ARG A 292 29.88 3.48 51.34
CA ARG A 292 30.08 2.97 49.95
C ARG A 292 30.80 3.96 49.03
N CYS A 293 31.72 4.78 49.57
CA CYS A 293 32.58 5.66 48.78
C CYS A 293 33.36 4.89 47.70
N ASP A 294 33.78 3.64 47.99
CA ASP A 294 34.44 2.74 47.05
C ASP A 294 33.54 2.08 45.99
N GLY A 295 32.23 2.39 45.95
CA GLY A 295 31.25 1.86 45.02
C GLY A 295 30.81 2.85 43.92
N GLY A 296 29.79 2.50 43.14
CA GLY A 296 29.19 3.41 42.14
C GLY A 296 28.00 4.24 42.66
N VAL A 297 27.47 3.91 43.85
CA VAL A 297 26.36 4.63 44.50
C VAL A 297 26.72 4.87 45.97
N PRO A 298 27.15 6.07 46.36
CA PRO A 298 27.33 6.45 47.74
C PRO A 298 25.99 6.64 48.44
N VAL A 299 25.97 6.46 49.75
CA VAL A 299 24.81 6.74 50.61
C VAL A 299 25.28 7.43 51.89
N THR A 300 24.48 8.33 52.44
CA THR A 300 24.70 8.86 53.79
C THR A 300 24.63 7.73 54.82
N GLU A 301 25.35 7.85 55.93
CA GLU A 301 25.29 6.81 56.98
C GLU A 301 23.94 6.79 57.70
N ARG A 302 23.29 7.95 57.84
CA ARG A 302 21.94 8.06 58.41
C ARG A 302 20.90 8.35 57.32
N ALA A 303 19.70 7.82 57.50
CA ALA A 303 18.55 8.17 56.66
C ALA A 303 18.01 9.56 57.08
N GLY A 304 17.66 10.39 56.10
CA GLY A 304 17.11 11.74 56.34
C GLY A 304 18.15 12.85 56.55
N GLU A 305 19.44 12.58 56.35
CA GLU A 305 20.46 13.65 56.31
C GLU A 305 20.29 14.53 55.07
N TYR A 306 20.21 15.85 55.28
CA TYR A 306 20.05 16.83 54.21
C TYR A 306 21.36 17.03 53.46
N LEU A 307 21.30 17.03 52.12
CA LEU A 307 22.43 17.31 51.25
C LEU A 307 22.70 18.82 51.14
N ALA A 308 23.88 19.19 50.62
CA ALA A 308 24.20 20.60 50.37
C ALA A 308 23.24 21.20 49.35
N LEU A 309 22.76 22.42 49.63
CA LEU A 309 21.83 23.15 48.79
C LEU A 309 22.58 24.06 47.81
N LEU A 310 21.92 24.45 46.72
CA LEU A 310 22.48 25.44 45.81
C LEU A 310 22.29 26.85 46.40
N ASP A 311 23.40 27.55 46.56
CA ASP A 311 23.45 28.98 46.85
C ASP A 311 23.07 29.77 45.59
N ILE A 312 22.15 30.72 45.77
CA ILE A 312 21.64 31.60 44.71
C ILE A 312 21.78 33.08 45.10
N ASP A 313 22.51 33.39 46.19
CA ASP A 313 22.82 34.75 46.62
C ASP A 313 23.63 35.53 45.55
N ASP A 314 24.37 34.82 44.69
CA ASP A 314 24.99 35.33 43.46
C ASP A 314 24.53 34.48 42.24
N PRO A 315 23.59 34.99 41.41
CA PRO A 315 23.09 34.28 40.23
C PRO A 315 24.10 34.11 39.08
N GLU A 316 25.18 34.90 39.03
CA GLU A 316 26.23 34.73 38.00
C GLU A 316 27.31 33.73 38.44
N HIS A 317 27.35 33.38 39.73
CA HIS A 317 28.31 32.42 40.28
C HIS A 317 27.72 31.49 41.37
N PRO A 318 26.70 30.68 41.06
CA PRO A 318 26.06 29.78 42.02
C PRO A 318 27.04 28.69 42.52
N ARG A 319 26.96 28.37 43.81
CA ARG A 319 27.83 27.40 44.51
C ARG A 319 27.00 26.46 45.37
N LEU A 320 27.55 25.32 45.77
CA LEU A 320 26.93 24.51 46.83
C LEU A 320 27.25 25.10 48.21
N LYS A 321 26.28 25.05 49.12
CA LYS A 321 26.30 25.59 50.49
C LYS A 321 25.84 24.50 51.45
N ALA A 322 26.51 24.35 52.59
CA ALA A 322 26.08 23.39 53.62
C ALA A 322 24.60 23.65 54.00
N PRO A 323 23.80 22.60 54.27
CA PRO A 323 22.40 22.77 54.62
C PRO A 323 22.26 23.64 55.87
N PRO A 324 21.25 24.53 55.96
CA PRO A 324 21.00 25.28 57.19
C PRO A 324 20.66 24.30 58.32
N VAL A 325 21.18 24.56 59.52
CA VAL A 325 20.81 23.81 60.73
C VAL A 325 19.29 23.85 60.85
N THR A 326 18.64 22.69 60.82
CA THR A 326 17.18 22.65 60.72
C THR A 326 16.55 23.23 61.97
N LEU A 327 15.31 23.72 61.84
CA LEU A 327 14.56 24.16 63.01
C LEU A 327 14.47 23.02 64.04
N GLU A 328 14.33 21.76 63.60
CA GLU A 328 14.35 20.58 64.47
C GLU A 328 15.68 20.35 65.19
N GLN A 329 16.84 20.74 64.63
CA GLN A 329 18.14 20.63 65.31
C GLN A 329 18.37 21.77 66.31
N LEU A 330 17.93 22.99 65.97
CA LEU A 330 17.91 24.12 66.90
C LEU A 330 16.93 23.84 68.07
N VAL A 331 15.73 23.37 67.72
CA VAL A 331 14.68 22.98 68.68
C VAL A 331 15.13 21.78 69.49
N ALA A 332 15.77 20.74 68.95
CA ALA A 332 16.28 19.61 69.76
C ALA A 332 17.36 20.02 70.78
N ALA A 333 18.08 21.13 70.55
CA ALA A 333 18.97 21.72 71.55
C ALA A 333 18.21 22.46 72.69
N GLU A 334 16.98 22.92 72.44
CA GLU A 334 16.05 23.47 73.45
C GLU A 334 15.05 22.44 74.01
N VAL A 335 14.83 21.32 73.29
CA VAL A 335 13.74 20.37 73.45
C VAL A 335 14.28 18.97 73.72
N HIS A 336 14.77 18.82 74.94
CA HIS A 336 14.60 17.58 75.71
C HIS A 336 13.15 17.41 76.22
N VAL A 337 12.16 18.05 75.57
CA VAL A 337 10.86 18.43 76.16
C VAL A 337 9.68 18.10 75.23
N VAL A 338 9.28 16.82 75.23
CA VAL A 338 7.96 16.29 74.78
C VAL A 338 7.75 16.02 73.27
N GLU A 339 7.63 14.73 72.91
CA GLU A 339 6.88 14.20 71.74
C GLU A 339 5.40 13.91 72.13
N PRO A 340 4.44 13.73 71.19
CA PRO A 340 4.04 12.34 70.84
C PRO A 340 3.32 12.05 69.47
N LYS A 341 3.77 11.00 68.78
CA LYS A 341 3.04 9.84 68.14
C LYS A 341 1.94 9.94 67.04
N GLU A 342 1.72 8.79 66.37
CA GLU A 342 1.03 8.53 65.07
C GLU A 342 -0.29 7.69 65.12
N ASP A 343 -1.03 7.62 63.99
CA ASP A 343 -1.93 6.53 63.49
C ASP A 343 -2.21 6.76 61.96
N GLY A 344 -2.73 5.88 61.07
CA GLY A 344 -3.23 4.50 61.19
C GLY A 344 -3.56 3.69 59.89
N ASN A 345 -3.67 4.28 58.67
CA ASN A 345 -3.87 3.58 57.34
C ASN A 345 -5.27 2.88 57.14
N PRO A 346 -5.64 2.14 56.04
CA PRO A 346 -5.29 2.12 54.59
C PRO A 346 -6.53 2.09 53.61
N ALA A 347 -6.34 1.78 52.30
CA ALA A 347 -7.37 1.57 51.23
C ALA A 347 -7.66 0.05 50.93
N PRO A 348 -8.48 -0.43 49.91
CA PRO A 348 -8.10 -0.43 48.45
C PRO A 348 -9.22 -0.62 47.33
N ASP A 349 -8.84 -0.62 46.04
CA ASP A 349 -9.21 -1.45 44.83
C ASP A 349 -10.65 -2.02 44.53
N SER A 350 -11.08 -2.43 43.30
CA SER A 350 -10.54 -2.52 41.89
C SER A 350 -11.67 -2.78 40.85
N GLY A 351 -11.41 -2.86 39.52
CA GLY A 351 -12.36 -3.45 38.52
C GLY A 351 -12.07 -3.24 37.00
N SER A 352 -11.75 -4.32 36.26
CA SER A 352 -11.23 -4.35 34.86
C SER A 352 -12.26 -4.31 33.70
N PRO A 353 -11.84 -4.14 32.41
CA PRO A 353 -12.71 -3.86 31.25
C PRO A 353 -13.04 -5.06 30.34
N GLY A 354 -13.88 -4.84 29.30
CA GLY A 354 -14.26 -5.82 28.27
C GLY A 354 -13.60 -5.62 26.89
N SER A 355 -13.73 -6.62 26.01
CA SER A 355 -13.06 -6.70 24.69
C SER A 355 -14.04 -6.71 23.50
N GLN A 356 -13.51 -6.53 22.28
CA GLN A 356 -14.21 -6.71 21.00
C GLN A 356 -13.36 -7.58 20.06
N SER A 357 -14.01 -8.19 19.05
CA SER A 357 -13.42 -9.18 18.14
C SER A 357 -13.23 -8.67 16.72
N GLU A 358 -12.11 -9.00 16.09
CA GLU A 358 -11.83 -8.75 14.66
C GLU A 358 -12.54 -9.77 13.75
N ALA A 359 -12.56 -9.48 12.43
CA ALA A 359 -13.16 -10.34 11.41
C ALA A 359 -12.11 -10.80 10.39
N GLU A 360 -12.11 -12.09 10.02
CA GLU A 360 -11.15 -12.67 9.09
C GLU A 360 -11.49 -12.39 7.61
N GLY A 361 -10.45 -12.18 6.79
CA GLY A 361 -10.57 -11.98 5.36
C GLY A 361 -10.70 -13.30 4.57
N VAL A 362 -11.65 -13.34 3.64
CA VAL A 362 -11.86 -14.46 2.70
C VAL A 362 -10.65 -14.62 1.78
N LYS A 363 -10.27 -15.86 1.48
CA LYS A 363 -9.13 -16.21 0.59
C LYS A 363 -9.62 -16.88 -0.70
N GLY A 364 -8.98 -16.53 -1.82
CA GLY A 364 -8.93 -17.39 -3.00
C GLY A 364 -8.18 -18.70 -2.74
N CYS A 365 -8.24 -19.59 -3.74
CA CYS A 365 -7.63 -20.93 -3.84
C CYS A 365 -7.05 -21.54 -2.55
#